data_AF-A0A975FLI1-F1
#
_entry.id   AF-A0A975FLI1-F1
#
_cell.length_a   1.000
_cell.length_b   1.000
_cell.length_c   1.000
_cell.angle_alpha   90.00
_cell.angle_beta   90.00
_cell.angle_gamma   90.00
#
_symmetry.space_group_name_H-M   'P 1'
#
loop_
_entity.id
_entity.type
_entity.pdbx_description
1 polymer ?
#
loop_
_entity_poly.entity_id
_entity_poly.type
_entity_poly.pdbx_seq_one_letter_code
_entity_poly.pdbx_strand_id
1 'polypeptide(L)'
;MAFQRLETEIQRLMNRVAELERAAAVTDWEPLNAYLASGVSYVADGDTANAGLFARRVGPNVELRLMNVRIDSVSVPANGNIGNRTLLTGLPARYRPAHVAAMTPSSAGRLWSGTVTASGILVAAAIQPDATASGAVTLTNETLSGWAYYPAAS
;
A
#
# COMPACT_ATOMS: atom_id res chain seq x y z
N MET A 1 -48.21 5.12 -19.87
CA MET A 1 -47.00 5.97 -19.83
C MET A 1 -46.35 6.06 -18.44
N ALA A 2 -47.09 6.12 -17.33
CA ALA A 2 -46.48 6.18 -15.98
C ALA A 2 -45.71 4.90 -15.59
N PHE A 3 -46.22 3.73 -15.96
CA PHE A 3 -45.63 2.43 -15.62
C PHE A 3 -44.24 2.19 -16.25
N GLN A 4 -44.10 2.45 -17.56
CA GLN A 4 -42.80 2.35 -18.26
C GLN A 4 -41.72 3.30 -17.69
N ARG A 5 -42.12 4.49 -17.21
CA ARG A 5 -41.19 5.41 -16.54
C ARG A 5 -40.72 4.83 -15.21
N LEU A 6 -41.62 4.17 -14.46
CA LEU A 6 -41.29 3.52 -13.21
C LEU A 6 -40.32 2.35 -13.42
N GLU A 7 -40.56 1.50 -14.41
CA GLU A 7 -39.66 0.38 -14.76
C GLU A 7 -38.27 0.86 -15.16
N THR A 8 -38.19 1.95 -15.95
CA THR A 8 -36.92 2.55 -16.35
C THR A 8 -36.14 3.07 -15.14
N GLU A 9 -36.83 3.72 -14.20
CA GLU A 9 -36.19 4.24 -13.00
C GLU A 9 -35.74 3.13 -12.06
N ILE A 10 -36.54 2.06 -11.91
CA ILE A 10 -36.16 0.87 -11.14
C ILE A 10 -34.89 0.24 -11.73
N GLN A 11 -34.82 0.07 -13.06
CA GLN A 11 -33.62 -0.50 -13.70
C GLN A 11 -32.39 0.40 -13.50
N ARG A 12 -32.56 1.72 -13.59
CA ARG A 12 -31.49 2.69 -13.31
C ARG A 12 -31.00 2.57 -11.86
N LEU A 13 -31.91 2.47 -10.90
CA LEU A 13 -31.56 2.34 -9.48
C LEU A 13 -30.86 1.00 -9.20
N MET A 14 -31.33 -0.09 -9.78
CA MET A 14 -30.67 -1.40 -9.67
C MET A 14 -29.26 -1.38 -10.22
N ASN A 15 -29.05 -0.77 -11.40
CA ASN A 15 -27.72 -0.60 -11.97
C ASN A 15 -26.83 0.25 -11.05
N ARG A 16 -27.38 1.31 -10.45
CA ARG A 16 -26.64 2.17 -9.52
C ARG A 16 -26.25 1.44 -8.24
N VAL A 17 -27.12 0.59 -7.69
CA VAL A 17 -26.80 -0.24 -6.52
C VAL A 17 -25.67 -1.21 -6.84
N ALA A 18 -25.74 -1.91 -7.98
CA ALA A 18 -24.68 -2.82 -8.41
C ALA A 18 -23.33 -2.11 -8.62
N GLU A 19 -23.33 -0.87 -9.12
CA GLU A 19 -22.12 -0.03 -9.20
C GLU A 19 -21.55 0.29 -7.81
N LEU A 20 -22.41 0.67 -6.86
CA LEU A 20 -22.00 1.01 -5.50
C LEU A 20 -21.45 -0.20 -4.74
N GLU A 21 -22.05 -1.37 -4.92
CA GLU A 21 -21.57 -2.63 -4.32
C GLU A 21 -20.18 -3.00 -4.85
N ARG A 22 -19.96 -2.89 -6.16
CA ARG A 22 -18.63 -3.10 -6.76
C ARG A 22 -17.62 -2.06 -6.27
N ALA A 23 -18.04 -0.81 -6.14
CA ALA A 23 -17.19 0.28 -5.65
C ALA A 23 -16.87 0.20 -4.16
N ALA A 24 -17.58 -0.63 -3.38
CA ALA A 24 -17.34 -0.89 -1.96
C ALA A 24 -16.62 -2.22 -1.70
N ALA A 25 -16.37 -3.02 -2.74
CA ALA A 25 -15.76 -4.34 -2.59
C ALA A 25 -14.35 -4.27 -1.98
N VAL A 26 -14.06 -5.23 -1.11
CA VAL A 26 -12.72 -5.48 -0.56
C VAL A 26 -12.11 -6.62 -1.34
N THR A 27 -10.94 -6.40 -1.94
CA THR A 27 -10.20 -7.46 -2.63
C THR A 27 -9.30 -8.22 -1.65
N ASP A 28 -8.92 -9.43 -2.04
CA ASP A 28 -7.85 -10.16 -1.37
C ASP A 28 -6.51 -9.42 -1.46
N TRP A 29 -5.58 -9.80 -0.58
CA TRP A 29 -4.21 -9.29 -0.61
C TRP A 29 -3.44 -9.84 -1.80
N GLU A 30 -2.78 -8.95 -2.52
CA GLU A 30 -1.91 -9.30 -3.64
C GLU A 30 -0.45 -9.00 -3.29
N PRO A 31 0.47 -9.96 -3.52
CA PRO A 31 1.89 -9.75 -3.27
C PRO A 31 2.50 -8.80 -4.31
N LEU A 32 3.37 -7.91 -3.84
CA LEU A 32 4.07 -6.90 -4.63
C LEU A 32 5.56 -7.23 -4.83
N ASN A 33 5.95 -8.49 -4.62
CA ASN A 33 7.35 -8.92 -4.65
C ASN A 33 8.07 -8.60 -5.98
N ALA A 34 7.33 -8.59 -7.10
CA ALA A 34 7.86 -8.22 -8.41
C ALA A 34 8.21 -6.72 -8.55
N TYR A 35 7.75 -5.88 -7.62
CA TYR A 35 7.91 -4.42 -7.66
C TYR A 35 8.91 -3.90 -6.63
N LEU A 36 9.55 -4.79 -5.87
CA LEU A 36 10.55 -4.40 -4.86
C LEU A 36 11.69 -3.59 -5.50
N ALA A 37 12.09 -2.54 -4.79
CA ALA A 37 13.27 -1.77 -5.18
C ALA A 37 14.56 -2.57 -4.98
N SER A 38 15.61 -2.18 -5.71
CA SER A 38 16.94 -2.76 -5.50
C SER A 38 17.39 -2.54 -4.04
N GLY A 39 17.99 -3.58 -3.44
CA GLY A 39 18.36 -3.57 -2.03
C GLY A 39 17.19 -3.74 -1.06
N VAL A 40 15.97 -3.96 -1.56
CA VAL A 40 14.83 -4.37 -0.73
C VAL A 40 14.58 -5.84 -0.97
N SER A 41 14.67 -6.63 0.09
CA SER A 41 14.53 -8.08 0.04
C SER A 41 13.56 -8.54 1.13
N TYR A 42 13.03 -9.74 0.97
CA TYR A 42 12.21 -10.37 2.01
C TYR A 42 13.11 -11.01 3.08
N VAL A 43 12.69 -10.96 4.34
CA VAL A 43 13.25 -11.81 5.40
C VAL A 43 12.22 -12.83 5.82
N ALA A 44 12.53 -14.11 5.62
CA ALA A 44 11.71 -15.17 6.17
C ALA A 44 11.72 -15.14 7.70
N ASP A 45 10.53 -15.09 8.29
CA ASP A 45 10.31 -15.50 9.67
C ASP A 45 9.49 -16.80 9.69
N GLY A 46 9.11 -17.25 10.89
CA GLY A 46 8.32 -18.46 11.06
C GLY A 46 6.88 -18.38 10.51
N ASP A 47 6.41 -17.19 10.11
CA ASP A 47 5.09 -16.96 9.50
C ASP A 47 5.23 -16.56 8.02
N THR A 48 5.47 -17.56 7.18
CA THR A 48 5.62 -17.38 5.73
C THR A 48 4.31 -17.02 5.03
N ALA A 49 3.16 -17.10 5.69
CA ALA A 49 1.85 -16.78 5.10
C ALA A 49 1.72 -15.28 4.78
N ASN A 50 2.59 -14.46 5.36
CA ASN A 50 2.54 -13.02 5.35
C ASN A 50 3.90 -12.43 4.93
N ALA A 51 4.53 -12.98 3.91
CA ALA A 51 5.88 -12.59 3.48
C ALA A 51 5.90 -11.51 2.38
N GLY A 52 6.40 -10.31 2.68
CA GLY A 52 6.70 -9.26 1.71
C GLY A 52 5.79 -8.02 1.77
N LEU A 53 5.73 -7.27 0.67
CA LEU A 53 4.79 -6.15 0.53
C LEU A 53 3.51 -6.61 -0.15
N PHE A 54 2.37 -6.15 0.35
CA PHE A 54 1.05 -6.49 -0.19
C PHE A 54 0.21 -5.25 -0.43
N ALA A 55 -0.67 -5.34 -1.42
CA ALA A 55 -1.74 -4.37 -1.66
C ALA A 55 -3.11 -5.05 -1.66
N ARG A 56 -4.13 -4.33 -1.22
CA ARG A 56 -5.52 -4.65 -1.52
C ARG A 56 -6.33 -3.39 -1.75
N ARG A 57 -7.43 -3.51 -2.46
CA ARG A 57 -8.41 -2.44 -2.62
C ARG A 57 -9.53 -2.61 -1.57
N VAL A 58 -9.91 -1.50 -0.95
CA VAL A 58 -11.03 -1.37 -0.02
C VAL A 58 -11.92 -0.27 -0.56
N GLY A 59 -12.83 -0.65 -1.45
CA GLY A 59 -13.64 0.28 -2.23
C GLY A 59 -12.82 1.32 -3.03
N PRO A 60 -12.92 2.63 -2.75
CA PRO A 60 -12.12 3.67 -3.41
C PRO A 60 -10.70 3.82 -2.84
N ASN A 61 -10.37 3.09 -1.77
CA ASN A 61 -9.07 3.15 -1.11
C ASN A 61 -8.19 1.95 -1.46
N VAL A 62 -6.88 2.09 -1.30
CA VAL A 62 -5.92 0.98 -1.34
C VAL A 62 -5.17 0.98 -0.03
N GLU A 63 -5.07 -0.22 0.55
CA GLU A 63 -4.25 -0.47 1.70
C GLU A 63 -2.96 -1.15 1.24
N LEU A 64 -1.83 -0.72 1.80
CA LEU A 64 -0.55 -1.36 1.63
C LEU A 64 -0.14 -1.99 2.97
N ARG A 65 0.57 -3.11 2.93
CA ARG A 65 1.09 -3.76 4.14
C ARG A 65 2.53 -4.23 3.89
N LEU A 66 3.42 -3.96 4.86
CA LEU A 66 4.84 -4.30 4.76
C LEU A 66 5.15 -5.38 5.79
N MET A 67 5.10 -6.63 5.37
CA MET A 67 5.33 -7.75 6.26
C MET A 67 6.73 -8.29 6.00
N ASN A 68 7.62 -8.16 6.98
CA ASN A 68 8.94 -8.80 7.01
C ASN A 68 9.85 -8.45 5.82
N VAL A 69 10.16 -7.16 5.71
CA VAL A 69 10.96 -6.57 4.63
C VAL A 69 12.34 -6.16 5.16
N ARG A 70 13.40 -6.62 4.51
CA ARG A 70 14.76 -6.14 4.71
C ARG A 70 15.06 -4.99 3.75
N ILE A 71 15.77 -3.99 4.26
CA ILE A 71 16.40 -2.97 3.42
C ILE A 71 17.90 -3.11 3.64
N ASP A 72 18.54 -3.71 2.64
CA ASP A 72 19.98 -3.86 2.53
C ASP A 72 20.64 -2.54 2.12
N SER A 73 21.92 -2.37 2.46
CA SER A 73 22.74 -1.22 2.01
C SER A 73 22.24 0.14 2.51
N VAL A 74 21.79 0.20 3.76
CA VAL A 74 21.49 1.47 4.44
C VAL A 74 22.70 1.93 5.24
N SER A 75 23.12 3.18 5.02
CA SER A 75 24.01 3.86 5.97
C SER A 75 23.17 4.20 7.20
N VAL A 76 23.35 3.43 8.26
CA VAL A 76 22.67 3.67 9.54
C VAL A 76 23.42 4.78 10.26
N PRO A 77 22.81 5.95 10.50
CA PRO A 77 23.50 7.02 11.22
C PRO A 77 23.65 6.65 12.69
N ALA A 78 24.73 7.10 13.33
CA ALA A 78 24.95 6.89 14.76
C ALA A 78 23.82 7.47 15.63
N ASN A 79 23.14 8.52 15.14
CA ASN A 79 21.95 9.11 15.74
C ASN A 79 20.97 9.51 14.63
N GLY A 80 19.67 9.35 14.88
CA GLY A 80 18.60 9.81 13.98
C GLY A 80 18.08 8.74 13.01
N ASN A 81 17.26 9.19 12.05
CA ASN A 81 16.57 8.32 11.10
C ASN A 81 17.38 8.11 9.83
N ILE A 82 17.20 6.95 9.18
CA ILE A 82 17.62 6.74 7.80
C ILE A 82 16.73 7.62 6.91
N GLY A 83 17.35 8.37 6.00
CA GLY A 83 16.64 9.23 5.03
C GLY A 83 15.81 8.44 4.01
N ASN A 84 15.16 9.16 3.10
CA ASN A 84 14.19 8.58 2.18
C ASN A 84 14.72 7.34 1.43
N ARG A 85 13.91 6.27 1.41
CA ARG A 85 14.18 5.03 0.69
C ARG A 85 13.00 4.60 -0.15
N THR A 86 13.25 4.35 -1.43
CA THR A 86 12.28 3.72 -2.32
C THR A 86 12.12 2.26 -1.91
N LEU A 87 10.88 1.86 -1.63
CA LEU A 87 10.53 0.48 -1.27
C LEU A 87 9.96 -0.29 -2.46
N LEU A 88 9.17 0.38 -3.30
CA LEU A 88 8.62 -0.17 -4.53
C LEU A 88 8.95 0.74 -5.71
N THR A 89 9.36 0.14 -6.82
CA THR A 89 9.59 0.86 -8.09
C THR A 89 8.31 1.13 -8.86
N GLY A 90 7.18 0.56 -8.43
CA GLY A 90 5.87 0.77 -9.00
C GLY A 90 4.79 -0.02 -8.26
N LEU A 91 3.54 0.19 -8.68
CA LEU A 91 2.40 -0.63 -8.29
C LEU A 91 1.67 -1.14 -9.54
N PRO A 92 0.96 -2.26 -9.45
CA PRO A 92 -0.05 -2.63 -10.45
C PRO A 92 -1.01 -1.46 -10.71
N ALA A 93 -1.43 -1.28 -11.97
CA ALA A 93 -2.24 -0.12 -12.37
C ALA A 93 -3.49 0.09 -11.50
N ARG A 94 -4.15 -1.01 -11.10
CA ARG A 94 -5.34 -1.01 -10.22
C ARG A 94 -5.12 -0.43 -8.81
N TYR A 95 -3.86 -0.33 -8.37
CA TYR A 95 -3.46 0.20 -7.07
C TYR A 95 -2.72 1.53 -7.15
N ARG A 96 -2.63 2.15 -8.34
CA ARG A 96 -2.00 3.46 -8.47
C ARG A 96 -2.97 4.56 -8.07
N PRO A 97 -2.56 5.51 -7.20
CA PRO A 97 -3.40 6.64 -6.88
C PRO A 97 -3.46 7.62 -8.06
N ALA A 98 -4.54 8.39 -8.17
CA ALA A 98 -4.65 9.41 -9.23
C ALA A 98 -3.62 10.55 -9.04
N HIS A 99 -3.25 10.79 -7.79
CA HIS A 99 -2.31 11.83 -7.36
C HIS A 99 -1.34 11.27 -6.32
N VAL A 100 -0.34 12.07 -5.93
CA VAL A 100 0.58 11.66 -4.86
C VAL A 100 -0.20 11.46 -3.56
N ALA A 101 -0.05 10.28 -2.96
CA ALA A 101 -0.66 9.88 -1.70
C ALA A 101 0.33 10.02 -0.57
N ALA A 102 -0.05 10.67 0.52
CA ALA A 102 0.69 10.58 1.78
C ALA A 102 0.35 9.26 2.49
N MET A 103 1.38 8.62 3.04
CA MET A 103 1.24 7.43 3.87
C MET A 103 1.63 7.75 5.29
N THR A 104 0.74 7.41 6.22
CA THR A 104 0.99 7.48 7.65
C THR A 104 1.25 6.08 8.20
N PRO A 105 2.19 5.91 9.11
CA PRO A 105 2.38 4.61 9.73
C PRO A 105 1.21 4.29 10.66
N SER A 106 0.90 3.00 10.77
CA SER A 106 0.07 2.54 11.87
C SER A 106 0.85 2.65 13.19
N SER A 107 0.12 2.78 14.29
CA SER A 107 0.52 3.32 15.60
C SER A 107 1.68 2.65 16.36
N ALA A 108 2.36 1.66 15.78
CA ALA A 108 3.56 1.07 16.36
C ALA A 108 4.44 0.55 15.24
N GLY A 109 5.48 1.30 14.89
CA GLY A 109 6.31 0.97 13.76
C GLY A 109 7.59 1.77 13.59
N ARG A 110 8.62 1.15 13.03
CA ARG A 110 9.93 1.76 12.73
C ARG A 110 9.90 2.64 11.48
N LEU A 111 8.80 2.65 10.74
CA LEU A 111 8.62 3.50 9.58
C LEU A 111 7.73 4.68 9.96
N TRP A 112 8.17 5.92 9.71
CA TRP A 112 7.53 7.12 10.26
C TRP A 112 6.59 7.84 9.30
N SER A 113 6.82 7.74 8.00
CA SER A 113 6.00 8.36 6.95
C SER A 113 6.45 7.89 5.58
N GLY A 114 5.60 8.04 4.56
CA GLY A 114 5.97 7.78 3.19
C GLY A 114 5.04 8.45 2.18
N THR A 115 5.33 8.26 0.90
CA THR A 115 4.47 8.71 -0.20
C THR A 115 4.37 7.65 -1.28
N VAL A 116 3.19 7.52 -1.89
CA VAL A 116 3.01 6.80 -3.15
C VAL A 116 2.78 7.82 -4.25
N THR A 117 3.63 7.79 -5.28
CA THR A 117 3.47 8.67 -6.44
C THR A 117 2.34 8.19 -7.36
N ALA A 118 1.87 9.04 -8.28
CA ALA A 118 0.86 8.63 -9.27
C ALA A 118 1.33 7.50 -10.20
N SER A 119 2.65 7.32 -10.37
CA SER A 119 3.22 6.17 -11.10
C SER A 119 3.29 4.89 -10.26
N GLY A 120 2.94 4.95 -8.97
CA GLY A 120 2.95 3.83 -8.04
C GLY A 120 4.28 3.61 -7.32
N ILE A 121 5.25 4.52 -7.42
CA ILE A 121 6.51 4.42 -6.65
C ILE A 121 6.20 4.67 -5.16
N LEU A 122 6.53 3.72 -4.30
CA LEU A 122 6.43 3.85 -2.84
C LEU A 122 7.78 4.28 -2.27
N VAL A 123 7.79 5.40 -1.55
CA VAL A 123 8.96 5.91 -0.84
C VAL A 123 8.66 5.99 0.66
N ALA A 124 9.47 5.35 1.48
CA ALA A 124 9.52 5.58 2.92
C ALA A 124 10.39 6.82 3.19
N ALA A 125 9.85 7.80 3.92
CA ALA A 125 10.52 9.07 4.16
C ALA A 125 11.45 9.05 5.38
N ALA A 126 11.11 8.30 6.43
CA ALA A 126 11.96 8.15 7.60
C ALA A 126 11.84 6.73 8.17
N ILE A 127 12.99 6.09 8.38
CA ILE A 127 13.08 4.75 8.98
C ILE A 127 13.95 4.84 10.22
N GLN A 128 13.40 4.45 11.36
CA GLN A 128 14.09 4.38 12.63
C GLN A 128 14.89 3.07 12.72
N PRO A 129 16.24 3.11 12.66
CA PRO A 129 17.06 1.93 12.84
C PRO A 129 17.03 1.47 14.31
N ASP A 130 17.44 0.23 14.55
CA ASP A 130 17.65 -0.28 15.90
C ASP A 130 18.93 0.35 16.41
N ALA A 131 19.04 0.55 17.72
CA ALA A 131 20.26 1.08 18.32
C ALA A 131 21.52 0.27 17.97
N THR A 132 21.36 -1.00 17.57
CA THR A 132 22.45 -1.93 17.23
C THR A 132 22.66 -2.14 15.73
N ALA A 133 21.84 -1.52 14.85
CA ALA A 133 21.95 -1.71 13.41
C ALA A 133 23.17 -0.97 12.84
N SER A 134 24.02 -1.64 12.05
CA SER A 134 25.25 -1.05 11.50
C SER A 134 25.40 -1.16 9.97
N GLY A 135 24.41 -1.71 9.26
CA GLY A 135 24.46 -1.82 7.78
C GLY A 135 23.22 -2.38 7.08
N ALA A 136 22.23 -2.86 7.83
CA ALA A 136 20.93 -3.26 7.32
C ALA A 136 19.84 -2.93 8.35
N VAL A 137 18.62 -2.68 7.88
CA VAL A 137 17.43 -2.57 8.74
C VAL A 137 16.41 -3.60 8.29
N THR A 138 15.89 -4.35 9.25
CA THR A 138 14.78 -5.29 9.03
C THR A 138 13.51 -4.69 9.62
N LEU A 139 12.51 -4.51 8.77
CA LEU A 139 11.17 -4.06 9.13
C LEU A 139 10.26 -5.28 9.23
N THR A 140 9.93 -5.67 10.46
CA THR A 140 9.12 -6.87 10.76
C THR A 140 7.72 -6.42 11.19
N ASN A 141 6.68 -6.98 10.58
CA ASN A 141 5.27 -6.70 10.90
C ASN A 141 4.85 -5.21 10.92
N GLU A 142 5.37 -4.43 9.96
CA GLU A 142 5.08 -3.00 9.85
C GLU A 142 3.86 -2.74 8.94
N THR A 143 2.81 -2.12 9.47
CA THR A 143 1.67 -1.71 8.62
C THR A 143 1.76 -0.23 8.28
N LEU A 144 1.85 0.08 6.97
CA LEU A 144 1.70 1.44 6.45
C LEU A 144 0.33 1.60 5.81
N SER A 145 -0.57 2.32 6.47
CA SER A 145 -1.86 2.68 5.89
C SER A 145 -1.83 4.14 5.43
N GLY A 146 -1.98 4.33 4.13
CA GLY A 146 -2.16 5.65 3.53
C GLY A 146 -3.59 5.80 3.03
N TRP A 147 -4.19 6.96 3.25
CA TRP A 147 -5.44 7.32 2.61
C TRP A 147 -5.13 8.10 1.34
N ALA A 148 -5.55 7.58 0.19
CA ALA A 148 -5.46 8.28 -1.08
C ALA A 148 -6.71 8.03 -1.91
N TYR A 149 -7.00 8.95 -2.82
CA TYR A 149 -8.01 8.71 -3.85
C TYR A 149 -7.42 7.81 -4.94
N TYR A 150 -7.99 6.61 -5.08
CA TYR A 150 -7.67 5.69 -6.16
C TYR A 150 -8.85 5.70 -7.15
N PRO A 151 -8.61 6.04 -8.42
CA PRO A 151 -9.66 6.03 -9.44
C PRO A 151 -10.24 4.62 -9.55
N ALA A 152 -11.48 4.48 -10.04
CA ALA A 152 -12.12 3.17 -10.18
C ALA A 152 -11.20 2.19 -10.92
N ALA A 153 -11.13 0.94 -10.43
CA ALA A 153 -10.32 -0.08 -11.09
C ALA A 153 -10.84 -0.28 -12.52
N SER A 154 -10.00 0.01 -13.51
CA SER A 154 -10.22 -0.35 -14.91
C SER A 154 -9.99 -1.83 -15.13
#